data_AF-M4CYE5-F1
#
_entry.id   AF-M4CYE5-F1
#
_cell.length_a   1.000
_cell.length_b   1.000
_cell.length_c   1.000
_cell.angle_alpha   90.00
_cell.angle_beta   90.00
_cell.angle_gamma   90.00
#
_symmetry.space_group_name_H-M   'P 1'
#
loop_
_entity.id
_entity.type
_entity.pdbx_description
1 polymer ?
#
loop_
_entity_poly.entity_id
_entity_poly.type
_entity_poly.pdbx_seq_one_letter_code
_entity_poly.pdbx_strand_id
1 'polypeptide(L)'
;MDQKELDQMRKVVTELMKELKAMAMARTTVDVESYILKAKIKNREEELDHKRKVVKELEMDNLILDLEDGCRSLDDLSQTEVNDLRSYTSEKIAWFEREISRQSEPSTSVNEPILGDDVPKASDHVAPEGGPSSLPSDDNEDMKKRDGESSKSGGADDA
;
A
#
# COMPACT_ATOMS: atom_id res chain seq x y z
N MET A 1 -42.40 50.38 -37.16
CA MET A 1 -41.26 50.33 -36.24
C MET A 1 -40.36 51.48 -36.61
N ASP A 2 -40.08 52.39 -35.68
CA ASP A 2 -39.18 53.51 -35.93
C ASP A 2 -37.71 53.15 -35.61
N GLN A 3 -36.79 54.04 -35.98
CA GLN A 3 -35.35 53.83 -35.76
C GLN A 3 -35.00 53.75 -34.27
N LYS A 4 -35.74 54.46 -33.40
CA LYS A 4 -35.50 54.54 -31.95
C LYS A 4 -35.92 53.24 -31.24
N GLU A 5 -37.06 52.66 -31.62
CA GLU A 5 -37.47 51.32 -31.20
C GLU A 5 -36.42 50.27 -31.59
N LEU A 6 -35.88 50.37 -32.81
CA LEU A 6 -34.91 49.42 -33.35
C LEU A 6 -33.54 49.55 -32.67
N ASP A 7 -33.10 50.77 -32.33
CA ASP A 7 -31.90 51.01 -31.53
C ASP A 7 -32.06 50.61 -30.06
N GLN A 8 -33.25 50.81 -29.48
CA GLN A 8 -33.57 50.33 -28.13
C GLN A 8 -33.57 48.79 -28.08
N MET A 9 -34.13 48.12 -29.09
CA MET A 9 -34.08 46.67 -29.24
C MET A 9 -32.65 46.15 -29.38
N ARG A 10 -31.83 46.77 -30.24
CA ARG A 10 -30.39 46.45 -30.36
C ARG A 10 -29.66 46.55 -29.01
N LYS A 11 -29.95 47.60 -28.23
CA LYS A 11 -29.36 47.78 -26.90
C LYS A 11 -29.75 46.65 -25.95
N VAL A 12 -31.04 46.30 -25.87
CA VAL A 12 -31.54 45.20 -25.03
C VAL A 12 -30.92 43.86 -25.42
N VAL A 13 -30.88 43.53 -26.72
CA VAL A 13 -30.24 42.30 -27.22
C VAL A 13 -28.76 42.25 -26.85
N THR A 14 -28.04 43.38 -26.93
CA THR A 14 -26.62 43.45 -26.58
C THR A 14 -26.37 43.20 -25.10
N GLU A 15 -27.19 43.76 -24.20
CA GLU A 15 -27.05 43.50 -22.76
C GLU A 15 -27.42 42.06 -22.40
N LEU A 16 -28.51 41.50 -22.95
CA LEU A 16 -28.87 40.09 -22.75
C LEU A 16 -27.76 39.14 -23.23
N MET A 17 -27.07 39.47 -24.33
CA MET A 17 -25.96 38.67 -24.84
C MET A 17 -24.73 38.71 -23.92
N LYS A 18 -24.45 39.87 -23.29
CA LYS A 18 -23.40 39.98 -22.26
C LYS A 18 -23.75 39.17 -21.02
N GLU A 19 -24.98 39.28 -20.53
CA GLU A 19 -25.47 38.57 -19.35
C GLU A 19 -25.44 37.05 -19.56
N LEU A 20 -25.91 36.56 -20.71
CA LEU A 20 -25.83 35.15 -21.08
C LEU A 20 -24.37 34.65 -21.13
N LYS A 21 -23.44 35.47 -21.66
CA LYS A 21 -22.01 35.14 -21.66
C LYS A 21 -21.43 35.09 -20.25
N ALA A 22 -21.78 36.04 -19.38
CA ALA A 22 -21.34 36.05 -17.98
C ALA A 22 -21.88 34.83 -17.22
N MET A 23 -23.16 34.48 -17.41
CA MET A 23 -23.79 33.30 -16.82
C MET A 23 -23.14 31.99 -17.30
N ALA A 24 -22.81 31.88 -18.59
CA ALA A 24 -22.10 30.73 -19.14
C ALA A 24 -20.71 30.57 -18.51
N MET A 25 -19.93 31.66 -18.39
CA MET A 25 -18.62 31.63 -17.73
C MET A 25 -18.76 31.22 -16.25
N ALA A 26 -19.67 31.85 -15.50
CA ALA A 26 -19.91 31.53 -14.09
C ALA A 26 -20.33 30.06 -13.88
N ARG A 27 -21.12 29.49 -14.80
CA ARG A 27 -21.46 28.06 -14.77
C ARG A 27 -20.22 27.19 -14.97
N THR A 28 -19.34 27.52 -15.92
CA THR A 28 -18.10 26.75 -16.14
C THR A 28 -17.11 26.84 -14.97
N THR A 29 -17.00 27.99 -14.29
CA THR A 29 -16.13 28.10 -13.11
C THR A 29 -16.65 27.28 -11.95
N VAL A 30 -17.96 27.30 -11.68
CA VAL A 30 -18.59 26.47 -10.64
C VAL A 30 -18.43 24.97 -10.92
N ASP A 31 -18.50 24.54 -12.18
CA ASP A 31 -18.30 23.13 -12.55
C ASP A 31 -16.85 22.66 -12.29
N VAL A 32 -15.86 23.47 -12.66
CA VAL A 32 -14.44 23.22 -12.38
C VAL A 32 -14.14 23.23 -10.89
N GLU A 33 -14.68 24.20 -10.14
CA GLU A 33 -14.54 24.26 -8.68
C GLU A 33 -15.18 23.04 -8.01
N SER A 34 -16.35 22.60 -8.46
CA SER A 34 -17.04 21.40 -7.97
C SER A 34 -16.20 20.15 -8.17
N TYR A 35 -15.61 19.97 -9.36
CA TYR A 35 -14.72 18.85 -9.66
C TYR A 35 -13.48 18.84 -8.74
N ILE A 36 -12.82 20.00 -8.57
CA ILE A 36 -11.64 20.16 -7.71
C ILE A 36 -11.99 19.86 -6.24
N LEU A 37 -13.13 20.36 -5.75
CA LEU A 37 -13.59 20.10 -4.38
C LEU A 37 -13.90 18.63 -4.16
N LYS A 38 -14.58 17.97 -5.11
CA LYS A 38 -14.88 16.53 -5.05
C LYS A 38 -13.61 15.68 -4.97
N ALA A 39 -12.58 16.01 -5.76
CA ALA A 39 -11.29 15.33 -5.71
C ALA A 39 -10.58 15.53 -4.34
N LYS A 40 -10.60 16.75 -3.80
CA LYS A 40 -10.02 17.08 -2.48
C LYS A 40 -10.76 16.41 -1.32
N ILE A 41 -12.09 16.24 -1.41
CA ILE A 41 -12.90 15.52 -0.43
C ILE A 41 -12.50 14.04 -0.45
N LYS A 42 -12.52 13.38 -1.62
CA LYS A 42 -12.12 11.98 -1.77
C LYS A 42 -10.73 11.67 -1.18
N ASN A 43 -9.74 12.52 -1.48
CA ASN A 43 -8.38 12.35 -0.96
C ASN A 43 -8.33 12.45 0.58
N ARG A 44 -9.16 13.31 1.19
CA ARG A 44 -9.24 13.43 2.66
C ARG A 44 -10.00 12.28 3.30
N GLU A 45 -11.00 11.72 2.62
CA GLU A 45 -11.71 10.52 3.07
C GLU A 45 -10.75 9.31 3.08
N GLU A 46 -9.94 9.14 2.05
CA GLU A 46 -8.87 8.12 1.97
C GLU A 46 -7.80 8.31 3.06
N GLU A 47 -7.34 9.55 3.29
CA GLU A 47 -6.39 9.88 4.36
C GLU A 47 -6.97 9.60 5.76
N LEU A 48 -8.25 9.90 5.99
CA LEU A 48 -8.94 9.63 7.26
C LEU A 48 -9.15 8.14 7.49
N ASP A 49 -9.47 7.35 6.46
CA ASP A 49 -9.61 5.90 6.57
C ASP A 49 -8.26 5.23 6.92
N HIS A 50 -7.20 5.62 6.22
CA HIS A 50 -5.84 5.17 6.53
C HIS A 50 -5.44 5.52 7.97
N LYS A 51 -5.67 6.76 8.41
CA LYS A 51 -5.40 7.18 9.80
C LYS A 51 -6.21 6.40 10.83
N ARG A 52 -7.48 6.07 10.54
CA ARG A 52 -8.30 5.22 11.42
C ARG A 52 -7.74 3.81 11.54
N LYS A 53 -7.23 3.22 10.44
CA LYS A 53 -6.55 1.92 10.51
C LYS A 53 -5.30 2.00 11.38
N VAL A 54 -4.44 3.00 11.18
CA VAL A 54 -3.21 3.19 11.97
C VAL A 54 -3.51 3.43 13.46
N VAL A 55 -4.51 4.24 13.79
CA VAL A 55 -4.92 4.45 15.19
C VAL A 55 -5.39 3.14 15.82
N LYS A 56 -6.24 2.36 15.13
CA LYS A 56 -6.69 1.07 15.66
C LYS A 56 -5.55 0.06 15.84
N GLU A 57 -4.56 0.06 14.95
CA GLU A 57 -3.35 -0.76 15.07
C GLU A 57 -2.56 -0.37 16.34
N LEU A 58 -2.30 0.93 16.56
CA LEU A 58 -1.64 1.44 17.77
C LEU A 58 -2.43 1.20 19.06
N GLU A 59 -3.77 1.29 19.01
CA GLU A 59 -4.64 0.97 20.15
C GLU A 59 -4.52 -0.52 20.54
N MET A 60 -4.42 -1.43 19.56
CA MET A 60 -4.21 -2.85 19.83
C MET A 60 -2.78 -3.18 20.28
N ASP A 61 -1.76 -2.52 19.72
CA ASP A 61 -0.37 -2.69 20.16
C ASP A 61 -0.15 -2.22 21.60
N ASN A 62 -0.72 -1.06 21.98
CA ASN A 62 -0.71 -0.59 23.37
C ASN A 62 -1.46 -1.56 24.30
N LEU A 63 -2.59 -2.11 23.85
CA LEU A 63 -3.35 -3.08 24.64
C LEU A 63 -2.57 -4.38 24.85
N ILE A 64 -1.82 -4.84 23.85
CA ILE A 64 -0.91 -6.00 23.99
C ILE A 64 0.19 -5.69 25.00
N LEU A 65 0.83 -4.52 24.91
CA LEU A 65 1.88 -4.10 25.84
C LEU A 65 1.38 -4.03 27.30
N ASP A 66 0.20 -3.44 27.54
CA ASP A 66 -0.42 -3.38 28.87
C ASP A 66 -0.69 -4.78 29.47
N LEU A 67 -0.99 -5.77 28.62
CA LEU A 67 -1.22 -7.16 29.02
C LEU A 67 0.11 -7.92 29.23
N GLU A 68 1.13 -7.68 28.41
CA GLU A 68 2.46 -8.29 28.51
C GLU A 68 3.23 -7.80 29.75
N ASP A 69 3.16 -6.50 30.06
CA ASP A 69 3.73 -5.90 31.27
C ASP A 69 2.94 -6.25 32.55
N GLY A 70 1.75 -6.86 32.41
CA GLY A 70 0.86 -7.18 33.52
C GLY A 70 0.19 -5.95 34.17
N CYS A 71 0.22 -4.80 33.49
CA CYS A 71 -0.44 -3.56 33.91
C CYS A 71 -1.97 -3.67 33.88
N ARG A 72 -2.53 -4.58 33.06
CA ARG A 72 -3.96 -4.87 32.95
C ARG A 72 -4.21 -6.38 32.97
N SER A 73 -5.30 -6.84 33.61
CA SER A 73 -5.70 -8.25 33.53
C SER A 73 -6.48 -8.54 32.24
N LEU A 74 -6.41 -9.78 31.76
CA LEU A 74 -7.31 -10.29 30.71
C LEU A 74 -8.79 -10.23 31.15
N ASP A 75 -9.06 -10.36 32.45
CA ASP A 75 -10.41 -10.27 33.01
C ASP A 75 -10.99 -8.84 32.96
N ASP A 76 -10.13 -7.82 32.81
CA ASP A 76 -10.52 -6.41 32.71
C ASP A 76 -10.84 -5.98 31.26
N LEU A 77 -10.75 -6.90 30.29
CA LEU A 77 -11.04 -6.63 28.88
C LEU A 77 -12.56 -6.62 28.62
N SER A 78 -13.04 -5.58 27.93
CA SER A 78 -14.40 -5.59 27.38
C SER A 78 -14.54 -6.65 26.28
N GLN A 79 -15.76 -7.16 26.10
CA GLN A 79 -16.04 -8.15 25.06
C GLN A 79 -15.70 -7.64 23.64
N THR A 80 -15.75 -6.32 23.42
CA THR A 80 -15.32 -5.66 22.19
C THR A 80 -13.80 -5.72 22.02
N GLU A 81 -13.02 -5.34 23.04
CA GLU A 81 -11.55 -5.43 23.02
C GLU A 81 -11.08 -6.87 22.79
N VAL A 82 -11.69 -7.86 23.44
CA VAL A 82 -11.37 -9.28 23.21
C VAL A 82 -11.61 -9.71 21.75
N ASN A 83 -12.69 -9.22 21.12
CA ASN A 83 -13.00 -9.55 19.72
C ASN A 83 -12.09 -8.80 18.74
N ASP A 84 -11.77 -7.54 19.01
CA ASP A 84 -10.86 -6.75 18.20
C ASP A 84 -9.42 -7.28 18.29
N LEU A 85 -8.93 -7.58 19.50
CA LEU A 85 -7.64 -8.21 19.74
C LEU A 85 -7.54 -9.56 19.05
N ARG A 86 -8.55 -10.44 19.19
CA ARG A 86 -8.58 -11.74 18.47
C ARG A 86 -8.48 -11.55 16.96
N SER A 87 -9.17 -10.55 16.40
CA SER A 87 -9.17 -10.27 14.97
C SER A 87 -7.81 -9.70 14.51
N TYR A 88 -7.25 -8.78 15.28
CA TYR A 88 -5.95 -8.16 15.04
C TYR A 88 -4.80 -9.17 15.08
N THR A 89 -4.72 -9.98 16.15
CA THR A 89 -3.72 -11.04 16.28
C THR A 89 -3.85 -12.07 15.15
N SER A 90 -5.09 -12.39 14.71
CA SER A 90 -5.30 -13.26 13.55
C SER A 90 -4.79 -12.64 12.24
N GLU A 91 -5.02 -11.33 12.00
CA GLU A 91 -4.48 -10.61 10.83
C GLU A 91 -2.95 -10.57 10.85
N LYS A 92 -2.35 -10.31 12.02
CA LYS A 92 -0.87 -10.32 12.20
C LYS A 92 -0.28 -11.71 11.95
N ILE A 93 -0.84 -12.78 12.53
CA ILE A 93 -0.37 -14.15 12.29
C ILE A 93 -0.41 -14.47 10.79
N ALA A 94 -1.55 -14.23 10.12
CA ALA A 94 -1.68 -14.48 8.68
C ALA A 94 -0.74 -13.61 7.81
N TRP A 95 -0.36 -12.42 8.29
CA TRP A 95 0.67 -11.59 7.65
C TRP A 95 2.07 -12.19 7.81
N PHE A 96 2.44 -12.63 9.03
CA PHE A 96 3.71 -13.27 9.32
C PHE A 96 3.86 -14.61 8.59
N GLU A 97 2.84 -15.47 8.57
CA GLU A 97 2.82 -16.73 7.80
C GLU A 97 3.13 -16.48 6.32
N ARG A 98 2.51 -15.44 5.73
CA ARG A 98 2.74 -15.05 4.34
C ARG A 98 4.14 -14.48 4.12
N GLU A 99 4.68 -13.73 5.07
CA GLU A 99 6.03 -13.17 5.00
C GLU A 99 7.10 -14.26 5.09
N ILE A 100 6.95 -15.20 6.04
CA ILE A 100 7.82 -16.38 6.15
C ILE A 100 7.74 -17.21 4.86
N SER A 101 6.54 -17.44 4.32
CA SER A 101 6.35 -18.17 3.06
C SER A 101 7.06 -17.52 1.88
N ARG A 102 7.05 -16.18 1.79
CA ARG A 102 7.80 -15.41 0.78
C ARG A 102 9.32 -15.57 0.90
N GLN A 103 9.83 -15.77 2.12
CA GLN A 103 11.26 -15.89 2.39
C GLN A 103 11.76 -17.34 2.31
N SER A 104 10.86 -18.33 2.35
CA SER A 104 11.20 -19.76 2.32
C SER A 104 11.31 -20.39 0.93
N GLU A 105 10.97 -19.66 -0.15
CA GLU A 105 11.20 -20.09 -1.54
C GLU A 105 12.71 -20.12 -1.86
N PRO A 106 13.35 -21.30 -2.01
CA PRO A 106 14.76 -21.36 -2.35
C PRO A 106 14.91 -21.22 -3.86
N SER A 107 15.43 -20.08 -4.32
CA SER A 107 15.77 -19.83 -5.74
C SER A 107 16.96 -20.65 -6.25
N THR A 108 17.03 -21.95 -5.95
CA THR A 108 17.97 -22.93 -6.52
C THR A 108 17.36 -24.33 -6.56
N SER A 109 16.43 -24.56 -7.50
CA SER A 109 16.07 -25.91 -7.93
C SER A 109 17.22 -26.50 -8.77
N VAL A 110 18.05 -27.36 -8.17
CA VAL A 110 18.92 -28.28 -8.92
C VAL A 110 18.86 -29.67 -8.29
N ASN A 111 18.34 -30.60 -9.09
CA ASN A 111 18.25 -32.05 -8.91
C ASN A 111 19.22 -32.70 -7.90
N GLU A 112 18.67 -33.33 -6.86
CA GLU A 112 19.26 -34.56 -6.31
C GLU A 112 18.77 -35.76 -7.14
N PRO A 113 19.65 -36.55 -7.78
CA PRO A 113 19.25 -37.77 -8.45
C PRO A 113 19.02 -38.91 -7.44
N ILE A 114 17.85 -39.53 -7.56
CA ILE A 114 17.29 -40.57 -6.70
C ILE A 114 17.90 -41.95 -7.01
N LEU A 115 18.10 -42.77 -5.95
CA LEU A 115 18.28 -44.23 -5.91
C LEU A 115 19.33 -44.88 -6.85
N GLY A 116 20.49 -45.20 -6.28
CA GLY A 116 21.32 -46.33 -6.69
C GLY A 116 21.23 -47.45 -5.65
N ASP A 117 20.36 -48.43 -5.88
CA ASP A 117 20.25 -49.64 -5.04
C ASP A 117 21.21 -50.71 -5.57
N ASP A 118 22.28 -51.01 -4.82
CA ASP A 118 23.08 -52.23 -5.01
C ASP A 118 24.02 -52.45 -3.80
N VAL A 119 23.73 -53.49 -2.99
CA VAL A 119 24.60 -53.94 -1.89
C VAL A 119 25.21 -55.29 -2.24
N PRO A 120 26.54 -55.37 -2.29
CA PRO A 120 27.20 -56.50 -1.64
C PRO A 120 28.41 -56.09 -0.78
N LYS A 121 28.17 -56.14 0.54
CA LYS A 121 29.02 -56.83 1.52
C LYS A 121 30.52 -56.48 1.58
N ALA A 122 30.83 -55.53 2.47
CA ALA A 122 31.99 -55.50 3.37
C ALA A 122 33.40 -55.82 2.84
N SER A 123 34.25 -54.79 2.78
CA SER A 123 35.46 -54.76 3.62
C SER A 123 35.97 -53.33 3.84
N ASP A 124 36.26 -53.04 5.10
CA ASP A 124 37.34 -52.19 5.63
C ASP A 124 37.62 -50.75 5.13
N HIS A 125 37.67 -49.89 6.16
CA HIS A 125 38.59 -48.75 6.35
C HIS A 125 38.24 -47.32 5.86
N VAL A 126 38.16 -46.45 6.88
CA VAL A 126 38.60 -45.04 6.96
C VAL A 126 37.60 -43.94 6.55
N ALA A 127 37.18 -43.17 7.56
CA ALA A 127 36.59 -41.83 7.50
C ALA A 127 37.72 -40.76 7.31
N PRO A 128 37.47 -39.45 7.01
CA PRO A 128 36.25 -38.68 7.31
C PRO A 128 35.80 -37.61 6.29
N GLU A 129 34.67 -36.95 6.64
CA GLU A 129 34.20 -35.58 6.32
C GLU A 129 34.44 -34.90 4.94
N GLY A 130 33.37 -34.31 4.39
CA GLY A 130 33.44 -33.18 3.45
C GLY A 130 32.38 -33.18 2.34
N GLY A 131 31.60 -32.10 2.21
CA GLY A 131 30.93 -31.72 0.94
C GLY A 131 31.93 -31.04 -0.04
N PRO A 132 31.51 -30.32 -1.11
CA PRO A 132 30.17 -29.78 -1.37
C PRO A 132 29.68 -29.76 -2.85
N SER A 133 28.45 -29.25 -3.06
CA SER A 133 27.93 -28.43 -4.20
C SER A 133 28.31 -28.70 -5.67
N SER A 134 27.29 -28.70 -6.55
CA SER A 134 27.35 -28.10 -7.90
C SER A 134 25.94 -27.70 -8.38
N LEU A 135 25.76 -26.44 -8.80
CA LEU A 135 24.51 -25.89 -9.39
C LEU A 135 24.64 -25.84 -10.96
N PRO A 136 23.97 -24.92 -11.69
CA PRO A 136 22.76 -25.16 -12.50
C PRO A 136 23.00 -25.01 -14.02
N SER A 137 21.93 -25.04 -14.82
CA SER A 137 21.92 -24.53 -16.20
C SER A 137 20.57 -23.87 -16.56
N ASP A 138 20.62 -22.59 -16.95
CA ASP A 138 19.98 -21.89 -18.10
C ASP A 138 18.59 -22.36 -18.61
N ASP A 139 17.65 -21.54 -19.12
CA ASP A 139 17.66 -20.19 -19.75
C ASP A 139 16.19 -19.66 -19.80
N ASN A 140 15.77 -18.38 -19.98
CA ASN A 140 16.41 -17.06 -20.08
C ASN A 140 15.35 -15.90 -19.90
N GLU A 141 15.79 -14.64 -19.98
CA GLU A 141 15.08 -13.37 -20.34
C GLU A 141 13.64 -13.05 -19.84
N ASP A 142 13.52 -12.01 -18.98
CA ASP A 142 12.89 -10.73 -19.39
C ASP A 142 13.37 -9.58 -18.47
N MET A 143 14.07 -8.60 -19.04
CA MET A 143 14.55 -7.42 -18.30
C MET A 143 13.58 -6.23 -18.40
N LYS A 144 13.18 -5.65 -17.25
CA LYS A 144 13.02 -4.19 -17.15
C LYS A 144 13.61 -3.60 -15.87
N LYS A 145 14.76 -2.95 -16.03
CA LYS A 145 15.33 -2.03 -15.05
C LYS A 145 14.44 -0.78 -14.95
N ARG A 146 14.34 -0.22 -13.75
CA ARG A 146 14.19 1.22 -13.55
C ARG A 146 15.21 1.67 -12.52
N ASP A 147 16.10 2.54 -12.97
CA ASP A 147 16.88 3.44 -12.15
C ASP A 147 15.91 4.28 -11.28
N GLY A 148 16.18 4.65 -10.04
CA GLY A 148 17.49 4.82 -9.41
C GLY A 148 17.71 6.29 -9.15
N GLU A 149 17.28 6.81 -7.99
CA GLU A 149 17.59 8.17 -7.55
C GLU A 149 17.51 8.31 -6.01
N SER A 150 18.64 8.06 -5.35
CA SER A 150 18.81 8.37 -3.93
C SER A 150 18.92 9.89 -3.74
N SER A 151 17.91 10.52 -3.13
CA SER A 151 18.07 11.89 -2.63
C SER A 151 18.75 11.90 -1.27
N LYS A 152 19.89 12.60 -1.25
CA LYS A 152 20.90 12.61 -0.19
C LYS A 152 20.74 13.85 0.70
N SER A 153 20.81 13.64 2.01
CA SER A 153 21.15 14.57 3.11
C SER A 153 20.86 16.08 2.97
N GLY A 154 20.09 16.62 3.92
CA GLY A 154 19.98 18.06 4.18
C GLY A 154 19.87 18.33 5.68
N GLY A 155 20.92 18.01 6.44
CA GLY A 155 21.05 18.47 7.83
C GLY A 155 21.53 19.92 7.85
N ALA A 156 20.86 20.76 8.62
CA ALA A 156 21.28 22.12 8.94
C ALA A 156 21.11 22.34 10.45
N ASP A 157 22.19 22.12 11.20
CA ASP A 157 22.37 22.75 12.50
C ASP A 157 22.71 24.22 12.24
N ASP A 158 21.98 25.16 12.84
CA ASP A 158 22.39 26.57 12.92
C ASP A 158 21.95 27.19 14.25
N ALA A 159 22.97 27.48 15.08
CA ALA A 159 23.10 28.47 16.16
C ALA A 159 21.89 28.83 17.07
#